data_AF-A0A2E4ICT5-F1
#
_entry.id   AF-A0A2E4ICT5-F1
#
_cell.length_a   1.000
_cell.length_b   1.000
_cell.length_c   1.000
_cell.angle_alpha   90.00
_cell.angle_beta   90.00
_cell.angle_gamma   90.00
#
_symmetry.space_group_name_H-M   'P 1'
#
loop_
_entity.id
_entity.type
_entity.pdbx_description
1 polymer ?
#
loop_
_entity_poly.entity_id
_entity_poly.type
_entity_poly.pdbx_seq_one_letter_code
_entity_poly.pdbx_strand_id
1 'polypeptide(L)'
;MNFGKISSLLLAILLLSSCSSFYKEPEIKVVTKLEKTVVPIVPMPKPVQMNDIKIYVVSPEENLEEFKKEFEAKNGGDAYVAISIKDYENLSKNFAELRRYIEQQKAIILYYEEAVSPLPEDNKSE
;
A
#
# COMPACT_ATOMS: atom_id res chain seq x y z
N MET A 1 75.58 26.94 37.96
CA MET A 1 74.29 26.37 37.48
C MET A 1 74.46 25.88 36.05
N ASN A 2 74.19 24.60 35.77
CA ASN A 2 74.40 23.99 34.45
C ASN A 2 73.29 24.35 33.46
N PHE A 3 73.22 25.61 33.05
CA PHE A 3 72.21 26.14 32.12
C PHE A 3 72.20 25.41 30.76
N GLY A 4 73.37 24.97 30.27
CA GLY A 4 73.46 24.22 29.02
C GLY A 4 72.78 22.84 29.08
N LYS A 5 72.87 22.14 30.21
CA LYS A 5 72.18 20.84 30.39
C LYS A 5 70.67 21.01 30.52
N ILE A 6 70.23 22.09 31.16
CA ILE A 6 68.81 22.42 31.31
C ILE A 6 68.21 22.82 29.95
N SER A 7 68.93 23.62 29.15
CA SER A 7 68.52 24.01 27.79
C SER A 7 68.46 22.81 26.84
N SER A 8 69.44 21.90 26.90
CA SER A 8 69.45 20.67 26.10
C SER A 8 68.30 19.73 26.48
N LEU A 9 67.94 19.65 27.76
CA LEU A 9 66.83 18.81 28.23
C LEU A 9 65.48 19.40 27.79
N LEU A 10 65.33 20.73 27.84
CA LEU A 10 64.11 21.42 27.42
C LEU A 10 63.89 21.31 25.90
N LEU A 11 64.95 21.39 25.11
CA LEU A 11 64.89 21.20 23.65
C LEU A 11 64.53 19.75 23.27
N ALA A 12 65.06 18.76 24.01
CA ALA A 12 64.72 17.35 23.81
C ALA A 12 63.24 17.06 24.11
N ILE A 13 62.67 17.70 25.15
CA ILE A 13 61.25 17.55 25.51
C ILE A 13 60.32 18.18 24.45
N LEU A 14 60.72 19.31 23.83
CA LEU A 14 59.96 19.94 22.74
C LEU A 14 59.95 19.09 21.46
N LEU A 15 61.06 18.42 21.14
CA LEU A 15 61.16 17.57 19.95
C LEU A 15 60.33 16.28 20.08
N LEU A 16 60.16 15.75 21.30
CA LEU A 16 59.37 14.54 21.55
C LEU A 16 57.85 14.77 21.61
N SER A 17 57.39 16.01 21.83
CA SER A 17 55.97 16.36 21.94
C SER A 17 55.29 16.67 20.59
N SER A 18 56.03 16.62 19.48
CA SER A 18 55.53 16.95 18.13
C SER A 18 55.03 15.77 17.30
N CYS A 19 54.98 14.53 17.80
CA CYS A 19 54.49 13.39 17.01
C CYS A 19 53.01 13.03 17.25
N SER A 20 52.42 13.38 18.40
CA SER A 20 51.03 13.02 18.74
C SER A 20 50.01 14.14 18.56
N SER A 21 50.44 15.41 18.49
CA SER A 21 49.51 16.55 18.39
C SER A 21 49.12 16.92 16.96
N PHE A 22 49.81 16.43 15.94
CA PHE A 22 49.57 16.79 14.53
C PHE A 22 48.71 15.79 13.76
N TYR A 23 48.50 14.58 14.30
CA TYR A 23 47.64 13.58 13.71
C TYR A 23 46.32 13.56 14.46
N LYS A 24 45.41 14.46 14.09
CA LYS A 24 44.00 14.35 14.48
C LYS A 24 43.46 13.09 13.80
N GLU A 25 43.09 12.09 14.59
CA GLU A 25 42.45 10.88 14.06
C GLU A 25 41.25 11.30 13.20
N PRO A 26 41.08 10.74 12.00
CA PRO A 26 39.96 11.08 11.15
C PRO A 26 38.67 10.76 11.91
N GLU A 27 37.90 11.79 12.23
CA GLU A 27 36.58 11.64 12.86
C GLU A 27 35.71 10.83 11.90
N ILE A 28 35.42 9.57 12.27
CA ILE A 28 34.52 8.70 11.50
C ILE A 28 33.12 9.30 11.65
N LYS A 29 32.78 10.22 10.74
CA LYS A 29 31.42 10.72 10.59
C LYS A 29 30.58 9.59 10.01
N VAL A 30 29.96 8.84 10.90
CA VAL A 30 28.92 7.87 10.54
C VAL A 30 27.73 8.63 9.97
N VAL A 31 27.74 8.83 8.66
CA VAL A 31 26.60 9.36 7.93
C VAL A 31 25.59 8.22 7.82
N THR A 32 24.54 8.28 8.64
CA THR A 32 23.43 7.34 8.54
C THR A 32 22.71 7.57 7.20
N LYS A 33 23.01 6.73 6.21
CA LYS A 33 22.27 6.72 4.95
C LYS A 33 20.94 6.03 5.20
N LEU A 34 19.85 6.78 5.15
CA LEU A 34 18.50 6.23 5.18
C LEU A 34 18.26 5.48 3.85
N GLU A 35 18.48 4.17 3.86
CA GLU A 35 18.12 3.31 2.74
C GLU A 35 16.63 2.98 2.86
N LYS A 36 15.82 3.55 1.97
CA LYS A 36 14.39 3.24 1.90
C LYS A 36 14.23 1.83 1.33
N THR A 37 13.60 0.95 2.09
CA THR A 37 13.20 -0.38 1.60
C THR A 37 12.27 -0.21 0.41
N VAL A 38 12.65 -0.75 -0.75
CA VAL A 38 11.82 -0.75 -1.95
C VAL A 38 10.73 -1.81 -1.78
N VAL A 39 9.49 -1.39 -1.63
CA VAL A 39 8.33 -2.28 -1.62
C VAL A 39 7.85 -2.45 -3.06
N PRO A 40 7.80 -3.68 -3.60
CA PRO A 40 7.28 -3.90 -4.94
C PRO A 40 5.78 -3.59 -4.97
N ILE A 41 5.35 -2.75 -5.91
CA ILE A 41 3.94 -2.44 -6.15
C ILE A 41 3.33 -3.60 -6.94
N VAL A 42 2.28 -4.22 -6.39
CA VAL A 42 1.53 -5.30 -7.02
C VAL A 42 0.44 -4.69 -7.92
N PRO A 43 0.29 -5.15 -9.18
CA PRO A 43 -0.75 -4.62 -10.06
C PRO A 43 -2.16 -4.88 -9.50
N MET A 44 -3.06 -3.93 -9.73
CA MET A 44 -4.46 -4.05 -9.35
C MET A 44 -5.10 -5.30 -10.00
N PRO A 45 -5.99 -6.03 -9.29
CA PRO A 45 -6.71 -7.15 -9.89
C PRO A 45 -7.52 -6.73 -11.12
N LYS A 46 -7.82 -7.69 -11.98
CA LYS A 46 -8.67 -7.46 -13.15
C LYS A 46 -10.01 -6.84 -12.72
N PRO A 47 -10.53 -5.85 -13.48
CA PRO A 47 -11.83 -5.28 -13.21
C PRO A 47 -12.92 -6.35 -13.16
N VAL A 48 -13.88 -6.17 -12.26
CA VAL A 48 -15.04 -7.06 -12.15
C VAL A 48 -15.85 -6.98 -13.43
N GLN A 49 -16.17 -8.15 -14.00
CA GLN A 49 -17.15 -8.30 -15.07
C GLN A 49 -18.40 -8.90 -14.44
N MET A 50 -19.54 -8.22 -14.59
CA MET A 50 -20.82 -8.70 -14.08
C MET A 50 -21.64 -9.26 -15.24
N ASN A 51 -22.30 -10.39 -14.99
CA ASN A 51 -23.28 -10.94 -15.93
C ASN A 51 -24.61 -10.22 -15.78
N ASP A 52 -25.34 -10.07 -16.88
CA ASP A 52 -26.69 -9.51 -16.85
C ASP A 52 -27.64 -10.48 -16.15
N ILE A 53 -28.39 -9.98 -15.17
CA ILE A 53 -29.38 -10.75 -14.42
C ILE A 53 -30.77 -10.18 -14.72
N LYS A 54 -31.71 -11.05 -15.09
CA LYS A 54 -33.13 -10.69 -15.27
C LYS A 54 -33.92 -11.14 -14.05
N ILE A 55 -34.62 -10.20 -13.42
CA ILE A 55 -35.47 -10.46 -12.25
C ILE A 55 -36.93 -10.39 -12.70
N TYR A 56 -37.69 -11.43 -12.41
CA TYR A 56 -39.13 -11.50 -12.66
C TYR A 56 -39.88 -11.39 -11.34
N VAL A 57 -40.82 -10.45 -11.26
CA VAL A 57 -41.72 -10.32 -10.11
C VAL A 57 -43.04 -10.96 -10.50
N VAL A 58 -43.41 -12.04 -9.82
CA VAL A 58 -44.55 -12.87 -10.17
C VAL A 58 -45.58 -12.82 -9.05
N SER A 59 -46.79 -12.43 -9.39
CA SER A 59 -47.97 -12.38 -8.53
C SER A 59 -48.93 -13.50 -8.95
N PRO A 60 -49.40 -14.35 -8.02
CA PRO A 60 -50.30 -15.47 -8.35
C PRO A 60 -51.57 -15.06 -9.10
N GLU A 61 -52.15 -13.90 -8.78
CA GLU A 61 -53.44 -13.45 -9.30
C GLU A 61 -53.32 -12.61 -10.59
N GLU A 62 -52.13 -12.11 -10.92
CA GLU A 62 -51.96 -11.13 -12.00
C GLU A 62 -51.27 -11.73 -13.23
N ASN A 63 -50.15 -12.45 -13.04
CA ASN A 63 -49.24 -12.77 -14.16
C ASN A 63 -48.64 -14.18 -14.13
N LEU A 64 -49.01 -15.02 -13.16
CA LEU A 64 -48.39 -16.34 -12.99
C LEU A 64 -48.54 -17.26 -14.21
N GLU A 65 -49.72 -17.31 -14.82
CA GLU A 65 -49.97 -18.22 -15.96
C GLU A 65 -49.20 -17.79 -17.22
N GLU A 66 -49.21 -16.50 -17.53
CA GLU A 66 -48.46 -15.95 -18.67
C GLU A 66 -46.95 -16.07 -18.46
N PHE A 67 -46.48 -15.79 -17.24
CA PHE A 67 -45.07 -15.96 -16.87
C PHE A 67 -44.59 -17.39 -17.11
N LYS A 68 -45.32 -18.40 -16.62
CA LYS A 68 -44.93 -19.82 -16.81
C LYS A 68 -44.78 -20.17 -18.28
N LYS A 69 -45.79 -19.81 -19.09
CA LYS A 69 -45.79 -20.08 -20.53
C LYS A 69 -44.60 -19.44 -21.25
N GLU A 70 -44.29 -18.18 -20.94
CA GLU A 70 -43.13 -17.51 -21.54
C GLU A 70 -41.79 -18.03 -21.03
N PHE A 71 -41.71 -18.34 -19.73
CA PHE A 71 -40.50 -18.78 -19.09
C PHE A 71 -40.10 -20.17 -19.58
N GLU A 72 -41.05 -21.10 -19.67
CA GLU A 72 -40.86 -22.43 -20.24
C GLU A 72 -40.43 -22.37 -21.71
N ALA A 73 -41.06 -21.51 -22.50
CA ALA A 73 -40.71 -21.34 -23.92
C ALA A 73 -39.28 -20.81 -24.13
N LYS A 74 -38.77 -19.98 -23.21
CA LYS A 74 -37.43 -19.38 -23.30
C LYS A 74 -36.33 -20.23 -22.65
N ASN A 75 -36.62 -20.87 -21.53
CA ASN A 75 -35.61 -21.49 -20.65
C ASN A 75 -35.75 -23.02 -20.52
N GLY A 76 -36.84 -23.61 -21.01
CA GLY A 76 -37.12 -25.04 -20.82
C GLY A 76 -37.72 -25.33 -19.45
N GLY A 77 -37.24 -26.37 -18.77
CA GLY A 77 -37.90 -26.93 -17.58
C GLY A 77 -38.00 -26.01 -16.35
N ASP A 78 -38.95 -26.38 -15.48
CA ASP A 78 -39.51 -25.57 -14.40
C ASP A 78 -38.68 -25.65 -13.11
N ALA A 79 -37.46 -25.13 -13.11
CA ALA A 79 -36.67 -24.97 -11.88
C ALA A 79 -36.77 -23.53 -11.38
N TYR A 80 -37.43 -23.33 -10.24
CA TYR A 80 -37.60 -22.02 -9.62
C TYR A 80 -36.75 -21.88 -8.36
N VAL A 81 -36.10 -20.73 -8.20
CA VAL A 81 -35.50 -20.30 -6.94
C VAL A 81 -36.37 -19.16 -6.40
N ALA A 82 -37.04 -19.41 -5.27
CA ALA A 82 -37.89 -18.42 -4.63
C ALA A 82 -37.10 -17.66 -3.55
N ILE A 83 -37.13 -16.33 -3.61
CA ILE A 83 -36.57 -15.44 -2.60
C ILE A 83 -37.71 -14.52 -2.14
N SER A 84 -37.88 -14.35 -0.83
CA SER A 84 -38.87 -13.41 -0.32
C SER A 84 -38.45 -11.97 -0.63
N ILE A 85 -39.42 -11.03 -0.73
CA ILE A 85 -39.10 -9.60 -0.94
C ILE A 85 -38.18 -9.06 0.16
N LYS A 86 -38.38 -9.52 1.40
CA LYS A 86 -37.54 -9.15 2.54
C LYS A 86 -36.10 -9.67 2.38
N ASP A 87 -35.93 -10.89 1.90
CA ASP A 87 -34.60 -11.46 1.69
C ASP A 87 -33.90 -10.84 0.48
N TYR A 88 -34.64 -10.44 -0.55
CA TYR A 88 -34.11 -9.66 -1.67
C TYR A 88 -33.61 -8.28 -1.21
N GLU A 89 -34.34 -7.62 -0.30
CA GLU A 89 -33.89 -6.38 0.34
C GLU A 89 -32.59 -6.61 1.15
N ASN A 90 -32.52 -7.69 1.92
CA ASN A 90 -31.32 -8.06 2.68
C ASN A 90 -30.12 -8.34 1.76
N LEU A 91 -30.33 -9.02 0.63
CA LEU A 91 -29.29 -9.24 -0.37
C LEU A 91 -28.78 -7.92 -0.94
N SER A 92 -29.68 -6.97 -1.21
CA SER A 92 -29.33 -5.63 -1.70
C SER A 92 -28.50 -4.85 -0.66
N LYS A 93 -28.85 -4.96 0.62
CA LYS A 93 -28.05 -4.38 1.73
C LYS A 93 -26.66 -5.02 1.82
N ASN A 94 -26.56 -6.34 1.67
CA ASN A 94 -25.28 -7.03 1.67
C ASN A 94 -24.38 -6.60 0.51
N PHE A 95 -24.94 -6.40 -0.70
CA PHE A 95 -24.18 -5.87 -1.83
C PHE A 95 -23.69 -4.43 -1.59
N ALA A 96 -24.52 -3.58 -0.97
CA ALA A 96 -24.10 -2.24 -0.59
C ALA A 96 -22.94 -2.26 0.42
N GLU A 97 -22.99 -3.17 1.40
CA GLU A 97 -21.93 -3.35 2.39
C GLU A 97 -20.63 -3.90 1.77
N LEU A 98 -20.74 -4.88 0.87
CA LEU A 98 -19.59 -5.39 0.11
C LEU A 98 -18.95 -4.29 -0.74
N ARG A 99 -19.76 -3.48 -1.42
CA ARG A 99 -19.27 -2.34 -2.20
C ARG A 99 -18.51 -1.36 -1.31
N ARG A 100 -19.09 -0.98 -0.16
CA ARG A 100 -18.44 -0.10 0.82
C ARG A 100 -17.10 -0.67 1.28
N TYR A 101 -17.05 -1.96 1.60
CA TYR A 101 -15.82 -2.65 2.02
C TYR A 101 -14.73 -2.65 0.94
N ILE A 102 -15.09 -2.91 -0.32
CA ILE A 102 -14.15 -2.90 -1.46
C ILE A 102 -13.62 -1.48 -1.71
N GLU A 103 -14.50 -0.47 -1.69
CA GLU A 103 -14.12 0.93 -1.90
C GLU A 103 -13.13 1.42 -0.82
N GLN A 104 -13.37 1.06 0.45
CA GLN A 104 -12.46 1.38 1.54
C GLN A 104 -11.09 0.71 1.40
N GLN A 105 -11.06 -0.59 1.06
CA GLN A 105 -9.79 -1.27 0.83
C GLN A 105 -9.03 -0.66 -0.35
N LYS A 106 -9.72 -0.29 -1.43
CA LYS A 106 -9.09 0.39 -2.57
C LYS A 106 -8.43 1.71 -2.15
N ALA A 107 -9.09 2.51 -1.32
CA ALA A 107 -8.53 3.76 -0.80
C ALA A 107 -7.27 3.52 0.04
N ILE A 108 -7.26 2.48 0.88
CA ILE A 108 -6.08 2.11 1.67
C ILE A 108 -4.92 1.69 0.76
N ILE A 109 -5.18 0.87 -0.26
CA ILE A 109 -4.16 0.44 -1.22
C ILE A 109 -3.53 1.64 -1.92
N LEU A 110 -4.36 2.55 -2.44
CA LEU A 110 -3.89 3.78 -3.11
C LEU A 110 -3.03 4.64 -2.17
N TYR A 111 -3.46 4.83 -0.93
CA TYR A 111 -2.70 5.60 0.06
C TYR A 111 -1.29 5.03 0.29
N TYR A 112 -1.18 3.71 0.45
CA TYR A 112 0.14 3.08 0.65
C TYR A 112 0.97 3.06 -0.63
N GLU A 113 0.35 2.86 -1.80
CA GLU A 113 1.02 2.93 -3.10
C GLU A 113 1.64 4.32 -3.34
N GLU A 114 0.89 5.40 -3.03
CA GLU A 114 1.39 6.77 -3.07
C GLU A 114 2.53 7.00 -2.07
N ALA A 115 2.42 6.47 -0.85
CA ALA A 115 3.43 6.65 0.19
C ALA A 115 4.76 5.93 -0.10
N VAL A 116 4.73 4.80 -0.80
CA VAL A 116 5.93 4.05 -1.19
C VAL A 116 6.48 4.44 -2.57
N SER A 117 5.72 5.21 -3.34
CA SER A 117 6.15 5.69 -4.65
C SER A 117 7.40 6.58 -4.51
N PRO A 118 8.37 6.47 -5.43
CA PRO A 118 9.54 7.33 -5.42
C PRO A 118 9.10 8.79 -5.53
N LEU A 119 9.67 9.65 -4.68
CA LEU A 119 9.49 11.09 -4.81
C LEU A 119 10.02 11.51 -6.19
N PRO A 120 9.36 12.45 -6.90
CA PRO A 120 9.91 13.00 -8.12
C PRO A 120 11.33 13.48 -7.82
N GLU A 121 12.29 13.12 -8.68
CA GLU A 121 13.66 13.62 -8.54
C GLU A 121 13.59 15.14 -8.53
N ASP A 122 13.86 15.75 -7.38
CA ASP A 122 14.25 17.15 -7.33
C ASP A 122 15.41 17.28 -8.31
N ASN A 123 15.21 18.13 -9.32
CA ASN A 123 16.21 18.44 -10.33
C ASN A 123 17.55 18.66 -9.60
N LYS A 124 18.48 17.71 -9.77
CA LYS A 124 19.88 17.90 -9.39
C LYS A 124 20.48 18.93 -10.34
N SER A 125 20.19 20.18 -10.06
CA SER A 125 20.88 21.34 -10.61
C SER A 125 20.82 22.45 -9.56
N GLU A 126 21.66 22.33 -8.54
CA GLU A 126 22.49 23.42 -8.00
C GLU A 126 23.57 22.84 -7.07
#